data_AF-A0A8T3XJD3-F1
#
_entry.id   AF-A0A8T3XJD3-F1
#
_cell.length_a   1.000
_cell.length_b   1.000
_cell.length_c   1.000
_cell.angle_alpha   90.00
_cell.angle_beta   90.00
_cell.angle_gamma   90.00
#
_symmetry.space_group_name_H-M   'P 1'
#
loop_
_entity.id
_entity.type
_entity.pdbx_description
1 polymer ?
#
loop_
_entity_poly.entity_id
_entity_poly.type
_entity_poly.pdbx_seq_one_letter_code
_entity_poly.pdbx_strand_id
1 'polypeptide(L)'
;MLKKTLLILLALLIFGCVQAKNFDYGIEQVNVLNSKYNTSMETYPKTIEQVNSMLNDYNELKNLQLESGKEPFNYVVDYRILNLEAEKLFMEDDKYGSTGSTREGFGCKSRPLIIGSVQLRNKSALKGFETVELVRDFVEKYPEEAKTAGLSEKNALFLNATFYEISREARRDSNIINQFCPANVTLELYQEEFRKKTNLSKDFIDNLTYEDAVPIWKEIRGIS
;
A
#
# COMPACT_ATOMS: atom_id res chain seq x y z
N MET A 1 -14.11 -35.02 58.87
CA MET A 1 -14.38 -33.71 58.22
C MET A 1 -13.52 -33.43 56.98
N LEU A 2 -12.67 -34.36 56.49
CA LEU A 2 -11.77 -34.12 55.34
C LEU A 2 -12.37 -34.35 53.94
N LYS A 3 -13.58 -34.91 53.82
CA LYS A 3 -14.18 -35.28 52.53
C LYS A 3 -14.87 -34.13 51.79
N LYS A 4 -15.26 -33.04 52.49
CA LYS A 4 -15.97 -31.91 51.87
C LYS A 4 -15.03 -30.86 51.26
N THR A 5 -13.81 -30.73 51.78
CA THR A 5 -12.79 -29.79 51.27
C THR A 5 -12.10 -30.28 50.00
N LEU A 6 -12.00 -31.60 49.79
CA LEU A 6 -11.41 -32.15 48.57
C LEU A 6 -12.31 -31.97 47.33
N LEU A 7 -13.64 -31.93 47.53
CA LEU A 7 -14.62 -31.77 46.46
C LEU A 7 -14.72 -30.32 45.94
N ILE A 8 -14.37 -29.34 46.77
CA ILE A 8 -14.38 -27.91 46.39
C ILE A 8 -13.10 -27.56 45.59
N LEU A 9 -11.97 -28.21 45.87
CA LEU A 9 -10.74 -28.02 45.08
C LEU A 9 -10.81 -28.70 43.70
N LEU A 10 -11.57 -29.80 43.56
CA LEU A 10 -11.75 -30.49 42.28
C LEU A 10 -12.70 -29.74 41.33
N ALA A 11 -13.63 -28.95 41.87
CA ALA A 11 -14.55 -28.11 41.08
C ALA A 11 -13.88 -26.83 40.52
N LEU A 12 -12.73 -26.41 41.07
CA LEU A 12 -11.97 -25.25 40.59
C LEU A 12 -11.07 -25.55 39.38
N LEU A 13 -10.88 -26.83 39.01
CA LEU A 13 -10.11 -27.24 37.84
C LEU A 13 -10.95 -27.37 36.55
N ILE A 14 -12.27 -27.16 36.61
CA ILE A 14 -13.20 -27.36 35.48
C ILE A 14 -13.57 -26.03 34.79
N PHE A 15 -13.12 -24.87 35.31
CA PHE A 15 -13.38 -23.55 34.69
C PHE A 15 -12.21 -22.97 33.90
N GLY A 16 -11.18 -23.77 33.60
CA GLY A 16 -10.28 -23.45 32.50
C GLY A 16 -10.96 -23.82 31.18
N CYS A 17 -11.82 -22.95 30.64
CA CYS A 17 -12.15 -23.02 29.22
C CYS A 17 -10.82 -22.90 28.45
N VAL A 18 -10.25 -24.03 28.04
CA VAL A 18 -9.24 -24.06 26.99
C VAL A 18 -9.98 -23.57 25.76
N GLN A 19 -9.90 -22.27 25.50
CA GLN A 19 -10.53 -21.65 24.34
C GLN A 19 -9.87 -22.29 23.11
N ALA A 20 -10.65 -23.01 22.32
CA ALA A 20 -10.16 -23.61 21.09
C ALA A 20 -9.56 -22.51 20.22
N LYS A 21 -8.33 -22.71 19.75
CA LYS A 21 -7.64 -21.72 18.91
C LYS A 21 -8.14 -21.83 17.47
N ASN A 22 -9.40 -21.51 17.25
CA ASN A 22 -10.08 -21.54 15.96
C ASN A 22 -10.07 -20.15 15.29
N PHE A 23 -10.82 -20.01 14.19
CA PHE A 23 -10.96 -18.73 13.49
C PHE A 23 -11.43 -17.58 14.40
N ASP A 24 -12.46 -17.81 15.22
CA ASP A 24 -13.02 -16.79 16.13
C ASP A 24 -11.98 -16.31 17.14
N TYR A 25 -11.16 -17.22 17.67
CA TYR A 25 -10.02 -16.86 18.51
C TYR A 25 -9.02 -15.97 17.75
N GLY A 26 -8.76 -16.27 16.47
CA GLY A 26 -7.95 -15.42 15.60
C GLY A 26 -8.53 -14.00 15.45
N ILE A 27 -9.84 -13.89 15.21
CA ILE A 27 -10.54 -12.60 15.12
C ILE A 27 -10.47 -11.82 16.44
N GLU A 28 -10.54 -12.50 17.58
CA GLU A 28 -10.33 -11.88 18.88
C GLU A 28 -8.92 -11.25 18.98
N GLN A 29 -7.88 -11.94 18.52
CA GLN A 29 -6.52 -11.38 18.51
C GLN A 29 -6.39 -10.16 17.57
N VAL A 30 -7.07 -10.17 16.43
CA VAL A 30 -7.16 -8.99 15.53
C VAL A 30 -7.82 -7.82 16.25
N ASN A 31 -8.90 -8.05 16.99
CA ASN A 31 -9.60 -7.01 17.75
C ASN A 31 -8.77 -6.46 18.91
N VAL A 32 -7.96 -7.30 19.57
CA VAL A 32 -6.97 -6.85 20.57
C VAL A 32 -5.95 -5.90 19.93
N LEU A 33 -5.38 -6.25 18.77
CA LEU A 33 -4.47 -5.35 18.06
C LEU A 33 -5.16 -4.05 17.62
N ASN A 34 -6.34 -4.14 17.04
CA ASN A 34 -7.11 -2.95 16.63
C ASN A 34 -7.35 -2.00 17.81
N SER A 35 -7.70 -2.56 18.98
CA SER A 35 -7.90 -1.79 20.22
C SER A 35 -6.61 -1.15 20.73
N LYS A 36 -5.48 -1.86 20.68
CA LYS A 36 -4.15 -1.34 21.06
C LYS A 36 -3.79 -0.07 20.29
N TYR A 37 -4.16 0.02 19.03
CA TYR A 37 -3.89 1.18 18.17
C TYR A 37 -5.07 2.15 18.01
N ASN A 38 -6.19 1.92 18.70
CA ASN A 38 -7.44 2.69 18.57
C ASN A 38 -7.94 2.76 17.11
N THR A 39 -8.03 1.60 16.48
CA THR A 39 -8.44 1.39 15.08
C THR A 39 -9.52 0.32 14.97
N SER A 40 -10.03 0.10 13.76
CA SER A 40 -10.92 -0.98 13.39
C SER A 40 -10.44 -1.64 12.09
N MET A 41 -11.22 -2.58 11.55
CA MET A 41 -10.97 -3.15 10.22
C MET A 41 -10.98 -2.10 9.09
N GLU A 42 -11.64 -0.96 9.30
CA GLU A 42 -11.84 0.10 8.30
C GLU A 42 -11.08 1.39 8.62
N THR A 43 -10.47 1.50 9.81
CA THR A 43 -9.72 2.70 10.21
C THR A 43 -8.25 2.41 10.43
N TYR A 44 -7.45 3.47 10.41
CA TYR A 44 -6.00 3.43 10.46
C TYR A 44 -5.43 4.25 11.61
N PRO A 45 -4.21 3.92 12.08
CA PRO A 45 -3.50 4.74 13.03
C PRO A 45 -3.23 6.15 12.49
N LYS A 46 -2.99 7.12 13.39
CA LYS A 46 -2.84 8.53 13.00
C LYS A 46 -1.42 8.93 12.62
N THR A 47 -0.42 8.09 12.90
CA THR A 47 0.99 8.38 12.59
C THR A 47 1.68 7.21 11.91
N ILE A 48 2.71 7.50 11.10
CA ILE A 48 3.52 6.50 10.40
C ILE A 48 4.19 5.53 11.39
N GLU A 49 4.64 6.02 12.55
CA GLU A 49 5.27 5.19 13.58
C GLU A 49 4.28 4.16 14.15
N GLN A 50 3.02 4.57 14.35
CA GLN A 50 1.98 3.65 14.79
C GLN A 50 1.62 2.65 13.69
N VAL A 51 1.55 3.09 12.43
CA VAL A 51 1.34 2.18 11.28
C VAL A 51 2.46 1.13 11.20
N ASN A 52 3.73 1.54 11.31
CA ASN A 52 4.88 0.62 11.29
C ASN A 52 4.83 -0.37 12.46
N SER A 53 4.48 0.10 13.65
CA SER A 53 4.37 -0.76 14.83
C SER A 53 3.22 -1.76 14.67
N MET A 54 2.07 -1.32 14.17
CA MET A 54 0.92 -2.18 13.90
C MET A 54 1.22 -3.19 12.78
N LEU A 55 1.94 -2.79 11.72
CA LEU A 55 2.39 -3.71 10.68
C LEU A 55 3.26 -4.85 11.25
N ASN A 56 4.19 -4.53 12.16
CA ASN A 56 5.01 -5.55 12.81
C ASN A 56 4.14 -6.52 13.64
N ASP A 57 3.23 -5.99 14.46
CA ASP A 57 2.31 -6.82 15.25
C ASP A 57 1.45 -7.74 14.37
N TYR A 58 0.94 -7.25 13.22
CA TYR A 58 0.18 -8.09 12.28
C TYR A 58 1.04 -9.14 11.58
N ASN A 59 2.29 -8.81 11.24
CA ASN A 59 3.23 -9.78 10.68
C ASN A 59 3.57 -10.89 11.69
N GLU A 60 3.68 -10.56 12.99
CA GLU A 60 3.79 -11.55 14.05
C GLU A 60 2.52 -12.38 14.18
N LEU A 61 1.35 -11.72 14.17
CA LEU A 61 0.05 -12.37 14.27
C LEU A 61 -0.23 -13.35 13.11
N LYS A 62 0.34 -13.11 11.93
CA LYS A 62 0.29 -14.04 10.79
C LYS A 62 0.85 -15.43 11.14
N ASN A 63 1.76 -15.52 12.11
CA ASN A 63 2.34 -16.79 12.56
C ASN A 63 1.51 -17.49 13.66
N LEU A 64 0.37 -16.94 14.06
CA LEU A 64 -0.51 -17.54 15.06
C LEU A 64 -0.97 -18.93 14.61
N GLN A 65 -0.71 -19.92 15.47
CA GLN A 65 -1.13 -21.30 15.23
C GLN A 65 -2.59 -21.47 15.63
N LEU A 66 -3.41 -21.88 14.65
CA LEU A 66 -4.82 -22.16 14.83
C LEU A 66 -5.08 -23.64 14.55
N GLU A 67 -5.91 -24.27 15.37
CA GLU A 67 -6.35 -25.66 15.22
C GLU A 67 -7.27 -25.84 14.01
N SER A 68 -8.02 -24.79 13.66
CA SER A 68 -8.91 -24.75 12.49
C SER A 68 -9.09 -23.32 11.98
N GLY A 69 -9.39 -23.14 10.70
CA GLY A 69 -9.67 -21.82 10.12
C GLY A 69 -8.42 -20.96 9.87
N LYS A 70 -7.23 -21.58 9.74
CA LYS A 70 -5.98 -20.87 9.49
C LYS A 70 -5.98 -20.11 8.16
N GLU A 71 -6.50 -20.73 7.11
CA GLU A 71 -6.57 -20.12 5.78
C GLU A 71 -7.49 -18.89 5.74
N PRO A 72 -8.78 -18.95 6.15
CA PRO A 72 -9.62 -17.74 6.21
C PRO A 72 -9.06 -16.69 7.19
N PHE A 73 -8.39 -17.09 8.26
CA PHE A 73 -7.72 -16.15 9.16
C PHE A 73 -6.58 -15.38 8.46
N ASN A 74 -5.81 -16.06 7.60
CA ASN A 74 -4.74 -15.40 6.85
C ASN A 74 -5.29 -14.32 5.91
N TYR A 75 -6.47 -14.51 5.31
CA TYR A 75 -7.14 -13.47 4.52
C TYR A 75 -7.38 -12.19 5.32
N VAL A 76 -7.83 -12.32 6.58
CA VAL A 76 -8.09 -11.18 7.47
C VAL A 76 -6.79 -10.44 7.84
N VAL A 77 -5.74 -11.20 8.16
CA VAL A 77 -4.42 -10.63 8.50
C VAL A 77 -3.80 -9.95 7.28
N ASP A 78 -3.82 -10.59 6.12
CA ASP A 78 -3.25 -10.06 4.88
C ASP A 78 -4.01 -8.82 4.40
N TYR A 79 -5.34 -8.80 4.58
CA TYR A 79 -6.16 -7.60 4.36
C TYR A 79 -5.69 -6.43 5.22
N ARG A 80 -5.41 -6.65 6.50
CA ARG A 80 -4.93 -5.58 7.39
C ARG A 80 -3.53 -5.13 7.03
N ILE A 81 -2.63 -6.05 6.70
CA ILE A 81 -1.26 -5.72 6.27
C ILE A 81 -1.30 -4.87 5.00
N LEU A 82 -2.00 -5.30 3.95
CA LEU A 82 -2.04 -4.57 2.68
C LEU A 82 -2.64 -3.17 2.83
N ASN A 83 -3.72 -3.02 3.60
CA ASN A 83 -4.27 -1.69 3.84
C ASN A 83 -3.33 -0.80 4.66
N LEU A 84 -2.63 -1.32 5.66
CA LEU A 84 -1.64 -0.55 6.42
C LEU A 84 -0.43 -0.17 5.55
N GLU A 85 -0.01 -1.04 4.62
CA GLU A 85 1.03 -0.71 3.63
C GLU A 85 0.56 0.40 2.67
N ALA A 86 -0.68 0.32 2.19
CA ALA A 86 -1.28 1.34 1.33
C ALA A 86 -1.39 2.69 2.06
N GLU A 87 -1.87 2.67 3.31
CA GLU A 87 -2.01 3.86 4.15
C GLU A 87 -0.64 4.47 4.47
N LYS A 88 0.36 3.65 4.83
CA LYS A 88 1.72 4.13 5.07
C LYS A 88 2.24 4.95 3.88
N LEU A 89 2.06 4.45 2.67
CA LEU A 89 2.48 5.14 1.44
C LEU A 89 1.70 6.44 1.22
N PHE A 90 0.43 6.47 1.59
CA PHE A 90 -0.40 7.67 1.54
C PHE A 90 0.06 8.72 2.56
N MET A 91 0.33 8.31 3.80
CA MET A 91 0.89 9.21 4.82
C MET A 91 2.30 9.70 4.47
N GLU A 92 3.11 8.87 3.81
CA GLU A 92 4.42 9.30 3.30
C GLU A 92 4.29 10.33 2.16
N ASP A 93 3.15 10.37 1.45
CA ASP A 93 2.82 11.36 0.42
C ASP A 93 2.52 12.74 1.02
N ASP A 94 1.93 12.79 2.23
CA ASP A 94 1.57 14.04 2.90
C ASP A 94 2.75 15.02 3.03
N LYS A 95 3.99 14.53 3.11
CA LYS A 95 5.20 15.37 3.16
C LYS A 95 5.36 16.27 1.94
N TYR A 96 4.78 15.92 0.80
CA TYR A 96 4.82 16.73 -0.41
C TYR A 96 3.74 17.83 -0.39
N GLY A 97 2.67 17.66 0.39
CA GLY A 97 1.55 18.59 0.46
C GLY A 97 1.03 18.99 -0.93
N SER A 98 0.65 20.26 -1.09
CA SER A 98 0.20 20.77 -2.38
C SER A 98 1.28 20.77 -3.47
N THR A 99 2.57 20.81 -3.08
CA THR A 99 3.69 20.82 -4.04
C THR A 99 3.93 19.47 -4.72
N GLY A 100 3.31 18.40 -4.22
CA GLY A 100 3.28 17.07 -4.84
C GLY A 100 2.22 16.91 -5.94
N SER A 101 1.40 17.94 -6.19
CA SER A 101 0.33 17.88 -7.19
C SER A 101 0.42 18.99 -8.23
N THR A 102 -0.31 18.84 -9.33
CA THR A 102 -0.51 19.87 -10.34
C THR A 102 -1.82 20.65 -10.14
N ARG A 103 -2.58 20.41 -9.07
CA ARG A 103 -3.91 21.04 -8.81
C ARG A 103 -3.83 22.53 -8.53
N GLU A 104 -2.87 22.95 -7.71
CA GLU A 104 -2.78 24.33 -7.22
C GLU A 104 -1.86 25.22 -8.07
N GLY A 105 -1.64 24.81 -9.33
CA GLY A 105 -0.58 25.37 -10.17
C GLY A 105 0.79 24.81 -9.80
N PHE A 106 1.68 24.72 -10.78
CA PHE A 106 3.01 24.16 -10.59
C PHE A 106 4.02 24.84 -11.52
N GLY A 107 5.29 24.80 -11.11
CA GLY A 107 6.41 25.12 -11.98
C GLY A 107 7.30 23.89 -12.18
N CYS A 108 8.17 23.92 -13.19
CA CYS A 108 9.03 22.77 -13.49
C CYS A 108 10.05 22.44 -12.38
N LYS A 109 10.34 23.38 -11.49
CA LYS A 109 11.13 23.12 -10.28
C LYS A 109 10.43 22.16 -9.31
N SER A 110 9.09 22.11 -9.30
CA SER A 110 8.31 21.19 -8.47
C SER A 110 8.25 19.78 -9.05
N ARG A 111 8.78 19.54 -10.27
CA ARG A 111 8.72 18.24 -10.94
C ARG A 111 9.22 17.08 -10.07
N PRO A 112 10.39 17.14 -9.39
CA PRO A 112 10.85 16.02 -8.57
C PRO A 112 9.89 15.69 -7.42
N LEU A 113 9.23 16.71 -6.84
CA LEU A 113 8.26 16.55 -5.77
C LEU A 113 6.97 15.89 -6.30
N ILE A 114 6.46 16.37 -7.44
CA ILE A 114 5.29 15.80 -8.09
C ILE A 114 5.54 14.36 -8.51
N ILE A 115 6.71 14.05 -9.09
CA ILE A 115 7.06 12.68 -9.47
C ILE A 115 7.19 11.78 -8.23
N GLY A 116 7.80 12.26 -7.16
CA GLY A 116 7.87 11.52 -5.88
C GLY A 116 6.47 11.22 -5.32
N SER A 117 5.59 12.22 -5.32
CA SER A 117 4.20 12.05 -4.88
C SER A 117 3.42 11.07 -5.75
N VAL A 118 3.51 11.21 -7.07
CA VAL A 118 2.90 10.29 -8.04
C VAL A 118 3.35 8.85 -7.81
N GLN A 119 4.64 8.64 -7.52
CA GLN A 119 5.16 7.30 -7.23
C GLN A 119 4.55 6.70 -5.97
N LEU A 120 4.43 7.47 -4.87
CA LEU A 120 3.82 7.00 -3.63
C LEU A 120 2.32 6.71 -3.82
N ARG A 121 1.57 7.63 -4.41
CA ARG A 121 0.14 7.44 -4.71
C ARG A 121 -0.12 6.23 -5.60
N ASN A 122 0.72 6.00 -6.63
CA ASN A 122 0.59 4.80 -7.47
C ASN A 122 0.88 3.51 -6.68
N LYS A 123 1.95 3.48 -5.86
CA LYS A 123 2.24 2.30 -5.02
C LYS A 123 1.13 2.04 -4.00
N SER A 124 0.59 3.10 -3.38
CA SER A 124 -0.54 3.01 -2.46
C SER A 124 -1.77 2.44 -3.17
N ALA A 125 -2.10 2.94 -4.36
CA ALA A 125 -3.21 2.44 -5.16
C ALA A 125 -3.04 0.96 -5.58
N LEU A 126 -1.82 0.55 -5.97
CA LEU A 126 -1.54 -0.85 -6.30
C LEU A 126 -1.82 -1.77 -5.12
N LYS A 127 -1.33 -1.42 -3.93
CA LYS A 127 -1.62 -2.14 -2.68
C LYS A 127 -3.12 -2.17 -2.37
N GLY A 128 -3.78 -1.05 -2.62
CA GLY A 128 -5.22 -0.95 -2.50
C GLY A 128 -5.99 -1.89 -3.42
N PHE A 129 -5.59 -2.03 -4.68
CA PHE A 129 -6.21 -2.97 -5.61
C PHE A 129 -5.93 -4.43 -5.26
N GLU A 130 -4.71 -4.75 -4.77
CA GLU A 130 -4.39 -6.08 -4.20
C GLU A 130 -5.36 -6.41 -3.05
N THR A 131 -5.63 -5.45 -2.17
CA THR A 131 -6.64 -5.61 -1.10
C THR A 131 -8.04 -5.87 -1.63
N VAL A 132 -8.46 -5.17 -2.69
CA VAL A 132 -9.79 -5.36 -3.30
C VAL A 132 -9.97 -6.79 -3.80
N GLU A 133 -8.98 -7.32 -4.52
CA GLU A 133 -8.98 -8.70 -5.00
C GLU A 133 -9.03 -9.68 -3.83
N LEU A 134 -8.20 -9.45 -2.80
CA LEU A 134 -8.17 -10.28 -1.60
C LEU A 134 -9.53 -10.35 -0.88
N VAL A 135 -10.23 -9.22 -0.73
CA VAL A 135 -11.54 -9.18 -0.08
C VAL A 135 -12.59 -9.94 -0.90
N ARG A 136 -12.61 -9.77 -2.22
CA ARG A 136 -13.54 -10.49 -3.10
C ARG A 136 -13.32 -12.00 -3.00
N ASP A 137 -12.07 -12.43 -3.10
CA ASP A 137 -11.68 -13.82 -2.93
C ASP A 137 -12.10 -14.37 -1.56
N PHE A 138 -11.91 -13.60 -0.49
CA PHE A 138 -12.28 -14.01 0.86
C PHE A 138 -13.80 -14.19 1.01
N VAL A 139 -14.57 -13.21 0.54
CA VAL A 139 -16.05 -13.23 0.62
C VAL A 139 -16.63 -14.37 -0.22
N GLU A 140 -16.06 -14.64 -1.39
CA GLU A 140 -16.49 -15.75 -2.25
C GLU A 140 -16.16 -17.12 -1.64
N LYS A 141 -14.93 -17.31 -1.14
CA LYS A 141 -14.46 -18.60 -0.63
C LYS A 141 -14.96 -18.93 0.78
N TYR A 142 -15.07 -17.92 1.65
CA TYR A 142 -15.38 -18.08 3.07
C TYR A 142 -16.42 -17.05 3.55
N PRO A 143 -17.67 -17.11 3.04
CA PRO A 143 -18.66 -16.06 3.26
C PRO A 143 -19.04 -15.87 4.74
N GLU A 144 -19.10 -16.93 5.54
CA GLU A 144 -19.45 -16.83 6.96
C GLU A 144 -18.29 -16.24 7.79
N GLU A 145 -17.06 -16.66 7.52
CA GLU A 145 -15.86 -16.10 8.15
C GLU A 145 -15.67 -14.62 7.76
N ALA A 146 -15.92 -14.27 6.50
CA ALA A 146 -15.87 -12.89 6.03
C ALA A 146 -16.89 -12.02 6.76
N LYS A 147 -18.12 -12.51 6.92
CA LYS A 147 -19.16 -11.84 7.69
C LYS A 147 -18.75 -11.66 9.16
N THR A 148 -18.18 -12.68 9.79
CA THR A 148 -17.67 -12.61 11.18
C THR A 148 -16.52 -11.59 11.31
N ALA A 149 -15.65 -11.49 10.31
CA ALA A 149 -14.59 -10.49 10.24
C ALA A 149 -15.09 -9.08 9.88
N GLY A 150 -16.38 -8.91 9.57
CA GLY A 150 -16.96 -7.64 9.15
C GLY A 150 -16.57 -7.20 7.74
N LEU A 151 -16.19 -8.15 6.88
CA LEU A 151 -15.82 -7.90 5.49
C LEU A 151 -16.91 -8.38 4.53
N SER A 152 -17.11 -7.62 3.45
CA SER A 152 -18.14 -7.88 2.44
C SER A 152 -17.74 -7.31 1.07
N GLU A 153 -18.47 -7.69 0.02
CA GLU A 153 -18.35 -7.08 -1.32
C GLU A 153 -18.47 -5.55 -1.29
N LYS A 154 -19.28 -5.01 -0.37
CA LYS A 154 -19.40 -3.56 -0.18
C LYS A 154 -18.04 -2.96 0.19
N ASN A 155 -17.28 -3.59 1.09
CA ASN A 155 -15.94 -3.14 1.47
C ASN A 155 -15.00 -3.13 0.26
N ALA A 156 -15.01 -4.18 -0.56
CA ALA A 156 -14.22 -4.24 -1.79
C ALA A 156 -14.59 -3.11 -2.77
N LEU A 157 -15.88 -2.79 -2.94
CA LEU A 157 -16.33 -1.70 -3.80
C LEU A 157 -15.86 -0.32 -3.29
N PHE A 158 -15.96 -0.05 -1.98
CA PHE A 158 -15.48 1.21 -1.41
C PHE A 158 -13.96 1.36 -1.55
N LEU A 159 -13.20 0.31 -1.24
CA LEU A 159 -11.75 0.31 -1.42
C LEU A 159 -11.39 0.57 -2.89
N ASN A 160 -12.04 -0.14 -3.82
CA ASN A 160 -11.81 0.04 -5.25
C ASN A 160 -12.07 1.48 -5.71
N ALA A 161 -13.17 2.10 -5.25
CA ALA A 161 -13.47 3.48 -5.58
C ALA A 161 -12.40 4.44 -5.02
N THR A 162 -11.99 4.27 -3.75
CA THR A 162 -10.95 5.09 -3.11
C THR A 162 -9.62 5.01 -3.86
N PHE A 163 -9.13 3.80 -4.15
CA PHE A 163 -7.83 3.63 -4.80
C PHE A 163 -7.86 3.96 -6.29
N TYR A 164 -9.03 3.83 -6.95
CA TYR A 164 -9.24 4.36 -8.29
C TYR A 164 -9.05 5.88 -8.34
N GLU A 165 -9.60 6.60 -7.37
CA GLU A 165 -9.43 8.06 -7.27
C GLU A 165 -7.96 8.44 -7.07
N ILE A 166 -7.26 7.78 -6.14
CA ILE A 166 -5.83 8.00 -5.88
C ILE A 166 -5.01 7.75 -7.17
N SER A 167 -5.23 6.62 -7.85
CA SER A 167 -4.54 6.28 -9.09
C SER A 167 -4.85 7.27 -10.22
N ARG A 168 -6.11 7.69 -10.35
CA ARG A 168 -6.54 8.67 -11.36
C ARG A 168 -5.84 10.02 -11.16
N GLU A 169 -5.75 10.48 -9.92
CA GLU A 169 -5.04 11.72 -9.59
C GLU A 169 -3.54 11.63 -9.88
N ALA A 170 -2.89 10.53 -9.49
CA ALA A 170 -1.48 10.29 -9.78
C ALA A 170 -1.22 10.25 -11.30
N ARG A 171 -2.10 9.61 -12.07
CA ARG A 171 -2.01 9.56 -13.54
C ARG A 171 -2.16 10.94 -14.17
N ARG A 172 -3.13 11.73 -13.71
CA ARG A 172 -3.33 13.10 -14.18
C ARG A 172 -2.10 13.95 -13.91
N ASP A 173 -1.59 13.94 -12.68
CA ASP A 173 -0.44 14.76 -12.29
C ASP A 173 0.81 14.34 -13.08
N SER A 174 1.01 13.02 -13.28
CA SER A 174 2.07 12.47 -14.14
C SER A 174 1.95 12.97 -15.59
N ASN A 175 0.76 12.91 -16.19
CA ASN A 175 0.55 13.35 -17.56
C ASN A 175 0.83 14.85 -17.71
N ILE A 176 0.28 15.67 -16.81
CA ILE A 176 0.44 17.13 -16.84
C ILE A 176 1.91 17.49 -16.64
N ILE A 177 2.60 16.95 -15.63
CA ILE A 177 3.99 17.32 -15.38
C ILE A 177 4.91 16.88 -16.52
N ASN A 178 4.64 15.76 -17.18
CA ASN A 178 5.41 15.30 -18.33
C ASN A 178 5.15 16.12 -19.60
N GLN A 179 3.93 16.65 -19.77
CA GLN A 179 3.58 17.50 -20.90
C GLN A 179 4.19 18.91 -20.78
N PHE A 180 4.10 19.53 -19.61
CA PHE A 180 4.50 20.94 -19.41
C PHE A 180 5.94 21.09 -18.95
N CYS A 181 6.46 20.10 -18.23
CA CYS A 181 7.83 20.08 -17.73
C CYS A 181 8.47 18.77 -18.15
N PRO A 182 8.61 18.52 -19.46
CA PRO A 182 9.28 17.32 -19.94
C PRO A 182 10.64 17.27 -19.25
N ALA A 183 10.96 16.11 -18.70
CA ALA A 183 12.26 15.97 -18.09
C ALA A 183 13.33 16.16 -19.18
N ASN A 184 14.40 16.87 -18.86
CA ASN A 184 15.69 16.67 -19.53
C ASN A 184 16.26 15.25 -19.31
N VAL A 185 15.44 14.28 -18.88
CA VAL A 185 15.66 12.84 -19.12
C VAL A 185 15.65 12.56 -20.63
N THR A 186 15.15 13.50 -21.45
CA THR A 186 15.46 13.60 -22.88
C THR A 186 16.95 13.80 -23.19
N LEU A 187 17.80 14.08 -22.21
CA LEU A 187 19.26 14.03 -22.37
C LEU A 187 19.86 12.78 -21.72
N GLU A 188 19.59 12.41 -20.47
CA GLU A 188 20.31 11.27 -19.86
C GLU A 188 20.03 9.90 -20.51
N LEU A 189 18.75 9.56 -20.82
CA LEU A 189 18.41 8.33 -21.55
C LEU A 189 18.83 8.40 -23.03
N TYR A 190 19.04 9.62 -23.54
CA TYR A 190 19.33 9.90 -24.94
C TYR A 190 20.82 9.99 -25.16
N GLN A 191 21.63 10.40 -24.18
CA GLN A 191 23.08 10.45 -24.25
C GLN A 191 23.65 9.05 -24.47
N GLU A 192 23.10 7.99 -23.90
CA GLU A 192 23.55 6.62 -24.22
C GLU A 192 23.19 6.16 -25.64
N GLU A 193 21.94 6.37 -26.10
CA GLU A 193 21.54 6.03 -27.47
C GLU A 193 22.25 6.90 -28.53
N PHE A 194 22.43 8.18 -28.22
CA PHE A 194 23.11 9.17 -29.05
C PHE A 194 24.61 8.85 -29.11
N ARG A 195 25.26 8.55 -27.98
CA ARG A 195 26.65 8.03 -27.93
C ARG A 195 26.82 6.80 -28.82
N LYS A 196 25.84 5.89 -28.83
CA LYS A 196 25.86 4.67 -29.65
C LYS A 196 25.65 4.92 -31.15
N LYS A 197 25.05 6.06 -31.55
CA LYS A 197 24.66 6.32 -32.95
C LYS A 197 25.42 7.46 -33.64
N THR A 198 26.10 8.36 -32.91
CA THR A 198 26.66 9.59 -33.51
C THR A 198 28.18 9.69 -33.52
N ASN A 199 28.91 8.75 -32.90
CA ASN A 199 30.39 8.82 -32.74
C ASN A 199 30.91 10.15 -32.15
N LEU A 200 30.04 10.96 -31.52
CA LEU A 200 30.41 12.25 -30.93
C LEU A 200 31.13 12.05 -29.60
N SER A 201 32.08 12.94 -29.30
CA SER A 201 32.87 12.85 -28.07
C SER A 201 32.01 13.11 -26.83
N LYS A 202 32.39 12.50 -25.71
CA LYS A 202 31.70 12.66 -24.42
C LYS A 202 31.60 14.13 -24.01
N ASP A 203 32.68 14.89 -24.14
CA ASP A 203 32.72 16.31 -23.80
C ASP A 203 31.79 17.16 -24.67
N PHE A 204 31.56 16.80 -25.93
CA PHE A 204 30.61 17.49 -26.79
C PHE A 204 29.16 17.22 -26.35
N ILE A 205 28.88 15.94 -26.05
CA ILE A 205 27.55 15.47 -25.62
C ILE A 205 27.16 16.02 -24.24
N ASP A 206 28.13 16.14 -23.34
CA ASP A 206 27.90 16.63 -21.98
C ASP A 206 27.68 18.16 -21.93
N ASN A 207 28.00 18.89 -23.01
CA ASN A 207 27.81 20.34 -23.14
C ASN A 207 26.68 20.75 -24.12
N LEU A 208 25.94 19.78 -24.66
CA LEU A 208 24.86 20.04 -25.62
C LEU A 208 23.63 20.64 -24.92
N THR A 209 23.14 21.76 -25.45
CA THR A 209 21.85 22.32 -25.02
C THR A 209 20.70 21.51 -25.60
N TYR A 210 19.51 21.64 -25.04
CA TYR A 210 18.33 20.92 -25.54
C TYR A 210 18.00 21.35 -26.97
N GLU A 211 18.06 22.65 -27.23
CA GLU A 211 17.79 23.26 -28.53
C GLU A 211 18.72 22.74 -29.62
N ASP A 212 19.98 22.50 -29.30
CA ASP A 212 20.99 21.95 -30.22
C ASP A 212 20.87 20.44 -30.43
N ALA A 213 20.33 19.71 -29.43
CA ALA A 213 20.18 18.26 -29.49
C ALA A 213 18.96 17.80 -30.32
N VAL A 214 17.89 18.61 -30.36
CA VAL A 214 16.61 18.26 -31.03
C VAL A 214 16.76 17.98 -32.54
N PRO A 215 17.45 18.82 -33.35
CA PRO A 215 17.57 18.59 -34.79
C PRO A 215 18.33 17.31 -35.13
N ILE A 216 19.44 17.04 -34.43
CA ILE A 216 20.27 15.86 -34.64
C ILE A 216 19.49 14.59 -34.29
N TRP A 217 18.65 14.65 -33.25
CA TRP A 217 17.84 13.50 -32.84
C TRP A 217 16.71 13.17 -33.80
N LYS A 218 16.04 14.20 -34.35
CA LYS A 218 15.04 14.05 -35.41
C LYS A 218 15.62 13.32 -36.62
N GLU A 219 16.82 13.70 -37.03
CA GLU A 219 17.56 13.09 -38.14
C GLU A 219 17.85 11.59 -37.88
N ILE A 220 18.38 11.26 -36.70
CA ILE A 220 18.71 9.87 -36.32
C ILE A 220 17.50 8.93 -36.31
N ARG A 221 16.31 9.45 -36.02
CA ARG A 221 15.06 8.67 -35.96
C ARG A 221 14.21 8.77 -37.22
N GLY A 222 14.67 9.49 -38.25
CA GLY A 222 13.91 9.70 -39.48
C GLY A 222 12.59 10.42 -39.24
N ILE A 223 12.53 11.27 -38.22
CA ILE A 223 11.34 12.07 -37.88
C ILE A 223 11.55 13.45 -38.52
N SER A 224 10.74 13.77 -39.52
CA SER A 224 10.67 15.12 -40.13
C SER A 224 10.05 16.12 -39.17
#